data_AF-A0A835ERU5-F1
#
_entry.id   AF-A0A835ERU5-F1
#
_cell.length_a   1.000
_cell.length_b   1.000
_cell.length_c   1.000
_cell.angle_alpha   90.00
_cell.angle_beta   90.00
_cell.angle_gamma   90.00
#
_symmetry.space_group_name_H-M   'P 1'
#
loop_
_entity.id
_entity.type
_entity.pdbx_description
1 polymer ?
#
loop_
_entity_poly.entity_id
_entity_poly.type
_entity_poly.pdbx_seq_one_letter_code
_entity_poly.pdbx_strand_id
1 'polypeptide(L)'
;MASSFQGKRRCCGLFGPPKPLDIAPPEEWSLNAYVLFQTYVLMALTGLGYLALMWSTVVLLGGFVNSLGTKDFWCLTAISMMLVARIFEDLAHHLLPNFVSLLKQIIGDTVTLARGVLCWDTADEPSSWWWRVGAALLLGLVHLPFLAVCYVPASLYSYGPLACFALALWRLAQRDYAIPLDANTCSSNANLMPALNVFYSIVACQALLYVIWLYVDFMEVCQLTTLREVCDLPAKEWCRVSLAEYLLDTRARCWKDPASISGRYAADLLDPDASWEANLSGMRLLDAFIRNGSDVKSLLLPSRSKVQMLMDILGWR
;
A
#
# COMPACT_ATOMS: atom_id res chain seq x y z
N MET A 1 -20.82 -68.19 36.18
CA MET A 1 -19.66 -68.06 37.11
C MET A 1 -18.45 -67.68 36.26
N ALA A 2 -17.66 -66.66 36.66
CA ALA A 2 -16.31 -66.27 36.17
C ALA A 2 -15.95 -66.48 34.67
N SER A 3 -15.77 -65.47 33.80
CA SER A 3 -14.82 -64.32 33.78
C SER A 3 -13.39 -64.61 33.28
N SER A 4 -12.76 -63.59 32.65
CA SER A 4 -11.35 -63.50 32.22
C SER A 4 -11.08 -63.97 30.77
N PHE A 5 -10.35 -63.25 29.87
CA PHE A 5 -9.82 -61.86 29.90
C PHE A 5 -9.72 -61.26 28.46
N GLN A 6 -9.13 -60.06 28.29
CA GLN A 6 -8.87 -59.42 26.98
C GLN A 6 -7.45 -59.69 26.43
N GLY A 7 -7.31 -59.76 25.09
CA GLY A 7 -6.03 -59.77 24.36
C GLY A 7 -6.01 -58.75 23.21
N LYS A 8 -5.50 -57.54 23.47
CA LYS A 8 -5.57 -56.36 22.57
C LYS A 8 -4.34 -56.26 21.66
N ARG A 9 -4.51 -56.08 20.35
CA ARG A 9 -3.58 -55.31 19.50
C ARG A 9 -4.24 -54.81 18.21
N ARG A 10 -4.43 -53.48 18.11
CA ARG A 10 -4.80 -52.75 16.90
C ARG A 10 -3.51 -52.28 16.22
N CYS A 11 -3.40 -52.45 14.91
CA CYS A 11 -2.47 -51.68 14.08
C CYS A 11 -3.30 -50.72 13.23
N CYS A 12 -3.13 -49.42 13.46
CA CYS A 12 -3.75 -48.35 12.69
C CYS A 12 -2.67 -47.56 11.93
N GLY A 13 -3.04 -47.03 10.76
CA GLY A 13 -2.41 -45.85 10.18
C GLY A 13 -1.51 -46.10 8.97
N LEU A 14 -1.94 -45.62 7.80
CA LEU A 14 -1.09 -44.76 6.96
C LEU A 14 -1.86 -43.93 5.91
N PHE A 15 -3.15 -44.18 5.68
CA PHE A 15 -3.98 -43.34 4.81
C PHE A 15 -5.20 -42.81 5.56
N GLY A 16 -5.09 -41.60 6.07
CA GLY A 16 -6.26 -40.78 6.38
C GLY A 16 -6.89 -40.27 5.08
N PRO A 17 -8.19 -39.92 5.08
CA PRO A 17 -8.78 -39.23 3.93
C PRO A 17 -8.02 -37.94 3.63
N PRO A 18 -7.95 -37.49 2.37
CA PRO A 18 -7.37 -36.19 2.05
C PRO A 18 -8.06 -35.11 2.89
N LYS A 19 -7.26 -34.24 3.51
CA LYS A 19 -7.80 -33.08 4.24
C LYS A 19 -8.74 -32.32 3.29
N PRO A 20 -9.95 -31.93 3.72
CA PRO A 20 -10.76 -31.02 2.94
C PRO A 20 -9.91 -29.81 2.57
N LEU A 21 -9.98 -29.39 1.32
CA LEU A 21 -9.47 -28.08 0.94
C LEU A 21 -10.39 -27.07 1.64
N ASP A 22 -9.83 -26.19 2.48
CA ASP A 22 -10.62 -25.17 3.19
C ASP A 22 -11.16 -24.17 2.15
N ILE A 23 -12.36 -24.44 1.62
CA ILE A 23 -13.05 -23.57 0.67
C ILE A 23 -13.63 -22.40 1.46
N ALA A 24 -12.87 -21.31 1.51
CA ALA A 24 -13.35 -20.01 1.98
C ALA A 24 -14.61 -19.58 1.21
N PRO A 25 -15.51 -18.79 1.83
CA PRO A 25 -16.70 -18.27 1.17
C PRO A 25 -16.33 -17.46 -0.09
N PRO A 26 -17.21 -17.41 -1.12
CA PRO A 26 -16.88 -16.82 -2.41
C PRO A 26 -16.56 -15.32 -2.35
N GLU A 27 -17.07 -14.62 -1.34
CA GLU A 27 -16.81 -13.20 -1.06
C GLU A 27 -15.42 -12.93 -0.46
N GLU A 28 -14.94 -13.77 0.47
CA GLU A 28 -13.56 -13.67 0.96
C GLU A 28 -12.56 -14.01 -0.15
N TRP A 29 -12.89 -14.97 -1.03
CA TRP A 29 -12.05 -15.30 -2.18
C TRP A 29 -11.85 -14.10 -3.12
N SER A 30 -12.92 -13.36 -3.47
CA SER A 30 -12.81 -12.21 -4.36
C SER A 30 -12.02 -11.05 -3.73
N LEU A 31 -12.26 -10.76 -2.45
CA LEU A 31 -11.55 -9.71 -1.71
C LEU A 31 -10.07 -10.03 -1.52
N ASN A 32 -9.75 -11.26 -1.11
CA ASN A 32 -8.37 -11.70 -0.91
C ASN A 32 -7.60 -11.77 -2.25
N ALA A 33 -8.23 -12.26 -3.33
CA ALA A 33 -7.65 -12.24 -4.67
C ALA A 33 -7.40 -10.82 -5.19
N TYR A 34 -8.28 -9.88 -4.86
CA TYR A 34 -8.12 -8.46 -5.16
C TYR A 34 -6.92 -7.84 -4.41
N VAL A 35 -6.81 -8.05 -3.09
CA VAL A 35 -5.67 -7.54 -2.30
C VAL A 35 -4.35 -8.19 -2.72
N LEU A 36 -4.36 -9.50 -3.03
CA LEU A 36 -3.23 -10.21 -3.64
C LEU A 36 -2.79 -9.53 -4.94
N PHE A 37 -3.72 -9.30 -5.88
CA PHE A 37 -3.43 -8.66 -7.15
C PHE A 37 -2.84 -7.24 -6.97
N GLN A 38 -3.48 -6.41 -6.13
CA GLN A 38 -3.00 -5.06 -5.82
C GLN A 38 -1.58 -5.09 -5.22
N THR A 39 -1.30 -6.05 -4.33
CA THR A 39 0.03 -6.23 -3.72
C THR A 39 1.07 -6.68 -4.73
N TYR A 40 0.75 -7.64 -5.61
CA TYR A 40 1.67 -8.08 -6.67
C TYR A 40 1.96 -6.98 -7.69
N VAL A 41 0.97 -6.18 -8.06
CA VAL A 41 1.17 -5.00 -8.93
C VAL A 41 2.12 -3.99 -8.26
N LEU A 42 1.95 -3.73 -6.95
CA LEU A 42 2.83 -2.84 -6.20
C LEU A 42 4.27 -3.42 -6.08
N MET A 43 4.43 -4.71 -5.81
CA MET A 43 5.74 -5.37 -5.77
C MET A 43 6.45 -5.29 -7.13
N ALA A 44 5.73 -5.56 -8.23
CA ALA A 44 6.26 -5.48 -9.59
C ALA A 44 6.62 -4.03 -9.98
N LEU A 45 5.80 -3.05 -9.58
CA LEU A 45 6.07 -1.63 -9.75
C LEU A 45 7.38 -1.19 -9.06
N THR A 46 7.55 -1.57 -7.80
CA THR A 46 8.77 -1.27 -7.03
C THR A 46 9.99 -2.01 -7.60
N GLY A 47 9.84 -3.29 -7.99
CA GLY A 47 10.89 -4.08 -8.62
C GLY A 47 11.37 -3.51 -9.97
N LEU A 48 10.45 -3.09 -10.84
CA LEU A 48 10.79 -2.41 -12.08
C LEU A 48 11.45 -1.04 -11.84
N GLY A 49 11.11 -0.35 -10.75
CA GLY A 49 11.78 0.90 -10.35
C GLY A 49 13.25 0.72 -10.00
N TYR A 50 13.57 -0.30 -9.20
CA TYR A 50 14.95 -0.68 -8.94
C TYR A 50 15.67 -1.12 -10.21
N LEU A 51 15.01 -1.89 -11.08
CA LEU A 51 15.58 -2.34 -12.36
C LEU A 51 15.87 -1.15 -13.30
N ALA A 52 14.98 -0.16 -13.38
CA ALA A 52 15.16 1.05 -14.17
C ALA A 52 16.35 1.89 -13.66
N LEU A 53 16.51 2.02 -12.35
CA LEU A 53 17.67 2.69 -11.76
C LEU A 53 18.98 1.94 -12.02
N MET A 54 18.99 0.62 -11.87
CA MET A 54 20.16 -0.21 -12.20
C MET A 54 20.50 -0.13 -13.69
N TRP A 55 19.51 -0.03 -14.58
CA TRP A 55 19.77 0.12 -16.02
C TRP A 55 20.24 1.53 -16.38
N SER A 56 19.73 2.56 -15.69
CA SER A 56 20.23 3.94 -15.78
C SER A 56 21.70 4.04 -15.38
N THR A 57 22.11 3.40 -14.28
CA THR A 57 23.53 3.39 -13.88
C THR A 57 24.39 2.58 -14.83
N VAL A 58 23.90 1.45 -15.39
CA VAL A 58 24.61 0.73 -16.47
C VAL A 58 24.80 1.60 -17.71
N VAL A 59 23.81 2.41 -18.11
CA VAL A 59 23.95 3.34 -19.24
C VAL A 59 24.94 4.46 -18.92
N LEU A 60 24.90 5.05 -17.73
CA LEU A 60 25.79 6.15 -17.34
C LEU A 60 27.24 5.70 -17.10
N LEU A 61 27.46 4.58 -16.40
CA LEU A 61 28.81 4.06 -16.14
C LEU A 61 29.39 3.27 -17.31
N GLY A 62 28.56 2.77 -18.24
CA GLY A 62 28.97 2.01 -19.43
C GLY A 62 29.74 2.80 -20.49
N GLY A 63 30.24 4.00 -20.18
CA GLY A 63 30.99 4.87 -21.10
C GLY A 63 30.13 5.68 -22.08
N PHE A 64 28.81 5.47 -22.09
CA PHE A 64 27.92 6.07 -23.08
C PHE A 64 27.64 7.57 -22.88
N VAL A 65 27.99 8.17 -21.74
CA VAL A 65 27.70 9.59 -21.42
C VAL A 65 28.19 10.56 -22.49
N ASN A 66 29.37 10.31 -23.07
CA ASN A 66 29.95 11.17 -24.11
C ASN A 66 29.31 10.95 -25.51
N SER A 67 28.52 9.89 -25.67
CA SER A 67 27.84 9.52 -26.91
C SER A 67 26.33 9.77 -26.89
N LEU A 68 25.76 9.99 -25.69
CA LEU A 68 24.34 10.25 -25.46
C LEU A 68 23.93 11.58 -26.08
N GLY A 69 22.79 11.60 -26.77
CA GLY A 69 22.14 12.85 -27.14
C GLY A 69 21.81 13.70 -25.89
N THR A 70 21.99 15.02 -25.98
CA THR A 70 21.70 15.95 -24.86
C THR A 70 20.26 15.78 -24.33
N LYS A 71 19.31 15.46 -25.22
CA LYS A 71 17.91 15.14 -24.87
C LYS A 71 17.82 13.94 -23.92
N ASP A 72 18.49 12.85 -24.26
CA ASP A 72 18.49 11.61 -23.48
C ASP A 72 19.19 11.78 -22.14
N PHE A 73 20.28 12.55 -22.09
CA PHE A 73 20.99 12.81 -20.85
C PHE A 73 20.07 13.48 -19.82
N TRP A 74 19.33 14.52 -20.22
CA TRP A 74 18.36 15.18 -19.36
C TRP A 74 17.15 14.30 -19.05
N CYS A 75 16.63 13.54 -20.02
CA CYS A 75 15.51 12.62 -19.80
C CYS A 75 15.87 11.51 -18.80
N LEU A 76 17.00 10.84 -18.99
CA LEU A 76 17.51 9.78 -18.11
C LEU A 76 17.80 10.33 -16.71
N THR A 77 18.42 11.51 -16.61
CA THR A 77 18.67 12.17 -15.31
C THR A 77 17.37 12.51 -14.58
N ALA A 78 16.39 13.13 -15.26
CA ALA A 78 15.11 13.51 -14.67
C ALA A 78 14.27 12.29 -14.25
N ILE A 79 14.21 11.25 -15.09
CA ILE A 79 13.53 9.99 -14.78
C ILE A 79 14.21 9.32 -13.57
N SER A 80 15.54 9.22 -13.56
CA SER A 80 16.27 8.59 -12.44
C SER A 80 16.09 9.35 -11.13
N MET A 81 16.08 10.68 -11.16
CA MET A 81 15.78 11.50 -9.99
C MET A 81 14.35 11.25 -9.46
N MET A 82 13.37 11.16 -10.36
CA MET A 82 11.97 10.86 -9.99
C MET A 82 11.81 9.44 -9.41
N LEU A 83 12.53 8.45 -9.97
CA LEU A 83 12.55 7.07 -9.48
C LEU A 83 13.19 6.96 -8.09
N VAL A 84 14.31 7.65 -7.85
CA VAL A 84 14.95 7.71 -6.52
C VAL A 84 14.02 8.38 -5.51
N ALA A 85 13.40 9.51 -5.86
CA ALA A 85 12.46 10.20 -4.98
C ALA A 85 11.28 9.29 -4.59
N ARG A 86 10.71 8.55 -5.55
CA ARG A 86 9.64 7.59 -5.29
C ARG A 86 10.06 6.48 -4.33
N ILE A 87 11.22 5.85 -4.57
CA ILE A 87 11.73 4.76 -3.72
C ILE A 87 12.02 5.27 -2.30
N PHE A 88 12.51 6.51 -2.17
CA PHE A 88 12.73 7.13 -0.86
C PHE A 88 11.41 7.38 -0.12
N GLU A 89 10.35 7.82 -0.80
CA GLU A 89 9.02 8.01 -0.20
C GLU A 89 8.36 6.66 0.20
N ASP A 90 8.39 5.65 -0.68
CA ASP A 90 7.94 4.28 -0.38
C ASP A 90 8.67 3.74 0.86
N LEU A 91 10.00 3.94 0.94
CA LEU A 91 10.83 3.53 2.09
C LEU A 91 10.52 4.36 3.35
N ALA A 92 10.29 5.67 3.22
CA ALA A 92 9.94 6.56 4.34
C ALA A 92 8.58 6.20 4.95
N HIS A 93 7.58 5.89 4.13
CA HIS A 93 6.29 5.39 4.62
C HIS A 93 6.43 4.08 5.42
N HIS A 94 7.31 3.17 5.00
CA HIS A 94 7.54 1.91 5.71
C HIS A 94 8.44 2.03 6.97
N LEU A 95 9.44 2.92 6.97
CA LEU A 95 10.36 3.11 8.11
C LEU A 95 9.87 4.13 9.13
N LEU A 96 9.05 5.10 8.72
CA LEU A 96 8.56 6.21 9.54
C LEU A 96 7.02 6.34 9.46
N PRO A 97 6.23 5.31 9.83
CA PRO A 97 4.77 5.45 9.95
C PRO A 97 4.38 6.56 10.94
N ASN A 98 5.22 6.80 11.96
CA ASN A 98 5.10 7.90 12.91
C ASN A 98 5.26 9.28 12.27
N PHE A 99 5.97 9.42 11.14
CA PHE A 99 6.12 10.71 10.47
C PHE A 99 4.82 11.15 9.81
N VAL A 100 4.07 10.22 9.19
CA VAL A 100 2.77 10.53 8.56
C VAL A 100 1.71 10.85 9.62
N SER A 101 1.71 10.15 10.77
CA SER A 101 0.80 10.49 11.87
C SER A 101 1.15 11.84 12.51
N LEU A 102 2.44 12.11 12.73
CA LEU A 102 2.93 13.42 13.20
C LEU A 102 2.56 14.54 12.20
N LEU A 103 2.66 14.29 10.90
CA LEU A 103 2.27 15.26 9.87
C LEU A 103 0.76 15.56 9.92
N LYS A 104 -0.08 14.52 10.01
CA LYS A 104 -1.54 14.68 10.16
C LYS A 104 -1.90 15.43 11.44
N GLN A 105 -1.21 15.15 12.55
CA GLN A 105 -1.40 15.82 13.82
C GLN A 105 -1.01 17.31 13.72
N ILE A 106 0.19 17.62 13.21
CA ILE A 106 0.64 19.00 12.99
C ILE A 106 -0.34 19.76 12.08
N ILE A 107 -0.81 19.17 10.99
CA ILE A 107 -1.79 19.81 10.09
C ILE A 107 -3.12 20.06 10.83
N GLY A 108 -3.61 19.09 11.60
CA GLY A 108 -4.81 19.23 12.43
C GLY A 108 -4.70 20.37 13.45
N ASP A 109 -3.59 20.41 14.19
CA ASP A 109 -3.28 21.44 15.18
C ASP A 109 -3.10 22.82 14.52
N THR A 110 -2.53 22.87 13.31
CA THR A 110 -2.43 24.12 12.53
C THR A 110 -3.81 24.62 12.10
N VAL A 111 -4.71 23.72 11.68
CA VAL A 111 -6.08 24.07 11.24
C VAL A 111 -6.95 24.49 12.42
N THR A 112 -6.81 23.87 13.59
CA THR A 112 -7.54 24.30 14.80
C THR A 112 -7.03 25.64 15.32
N LEU A 113 -5.72 25.88 15.34
CA LEU A 113 -5.13 27.18 15.66
C LEU A 113 -5.56 28.27 14.66
N ALA A 114 -5.49 28.00 13.35
CA ALA A 114 -5.92 28.94 12.32
C ALA A 114 -7.42 29.25 12.43
N ARG A 115 -8.28 28.24 12.66
CA ARG A 115 -9.71 28.45 12.92
C ARG A 115 -9.94 29.26 14.20
N GLY A 116 -9.13 29.06 15.23
CA GLY A 116 -9.08 29.93 16.41
C GLY A 116 -8.82 31.38 16.02
N VAL A 117 -7.71 31.66 15.34
CA VAL A 117 -7.35 33.04 14.94
C VAL A 117 -8.38 33.69 13.99
N LEU A 118 -9.05 32.90 13.14
CA LEU A 118 -10.03 33.38 12.15
C LEU A 118 -11.48 33.51 12.66
N CYS A 119 -11.92 32.71 13.62
CA CYS A 119 -13.33 32.66 14.06
C CYS A 119 -13.59 33.32 15.43
N TRP A 120 -12.69 34.14 15.94
CA TRP A 120 -12.91 34.83 17.23
C TRP A 120 -13.88 36.01 17.11
N ASP A 121 -14.77 36.08 18.10
CA ASP A 121 -15.93 36.95 18.13
C ASP A 121 -15.56 38.45 18.15
N THR A 122 -16.41 39.29 17.56
CA THR A 122 -16.12 40.69 17.25
C THR A 122 -16.29 41.66 18.44
N ALA A 123 -16.39 41.15 19.66
CA ALA A 123 -16.73 41.93 20.86
C ALA A 123 -15.52 42.49 21.65
N ASP A 124 -14.31 42.34 21.13
CA ASP A 124 -13.06 42.49 21.90
C ASP A 124 -12.23 43.72 21.49
N GLU A 125 -11.36 44.21 22.39
CA GLU A 125 -10.75 45.54 22.26
C GLU A 125 -9.85 45.74 21.01
N PRO A 126 -9.81 46.96 20.42
CA PRO A 126 -9.02 47.26 19.23
C PRO A 126 -7.50 47.16 19.44
N SER A 127 -7.04 47.22 20.69
CA SER A 127 -5.63 47.02 21.07
C SER A 127 -5.12 45.60 20.76
N SER A 128 -6.01 44.60 20.74
CA SER A 128 -5.66 43.20 20.49
C SER A 128 -5.39 42.87 19.01
N TRP A 129 -5.85 43.72 18.07
CA TRP A 129 -5.84 43.43 16.63
C TRP A 129 -4.43 43.20 16.06
N TRP A 130 -3.45 44.02 16.45
CA TRP A 130 -2.07 43.89 15.98
C TRP A 130 -1.41 42.57 16.38
N TRP A 131 -1.71 42.06 17.58
CA TRP A 131 -1.23 40.75 18.03
C TRP A 131 -1.88 39.60 17.24
N ARG A 132 -3.15 39.72 16.86
CA ARG A 132 -3.84 38.74 16.00
C ARG A 132 -3.22 38.67 14.61
N VAL A 133 -2.98 39.82 13.98
CA VAL A 133 -2.31 39.90 12.66
C VAL A 133 -0.88 39.37 12.76
N GLY A 134 -0.13 39.73 13.81
CA GLY A 134 1.21 39.21 14.07
C GLY A 134 1.25 37.69 14.23
N ALA A 135 0.33 37.12 15.01
CA ALA A 135 0.21 35.67 15.20
C ALA A 135 -0.17 34.94 13.90
N ALA A 136 -1.12 35.47 13.12
CA ALA A 136 -1.50 34.91 11.82
C ALA A 136 -0.33 34.93 10.82
N LEU A 137 0.44 36.02 10.77
CA LEU A 137 1.62 36.15 9.90
C LEU A 137 2.75 35.22 10.35
N LEU A 138 2.99 35.07 11.65
CA LEU A 138 3.98 34.14 12.20
C LEU A 138 3.61 32.68 11.88
N LEU A 139 2.34 32.31 12.08
CA LEU A 139 1.81 31.00 11.73
C LEU A 139 1.96 30.73 10.22
N GLY A 140 1.61 31.70 9.37
CA GLY A 140 1.83 31.62 7.92
C GLY A 140 3.31 31.43 7.58
N LEU A 141 4.20 32.25 8.15
CA LEU A 141 5.64 32.23 7.87
C LEU A 141 6.31 30.90 8.26
N VAL A 142 5.86 30.25 9.33
CA VAL A 142 6.40 28.96 9.79
C VAL A 142 5.76 27.77 9.06
N HIS A 143 4.43 27.79 8.87
CA HIS A 143 3.72 26.62 8.35
C HIS A 143 3.66 26.57 6.81
N LEU A 144 3.67 27.70 6.08
CA LEU A 144 3.72 27.69 4.61
C LEU A 144 4.97 26.99 4.03
N PRO A 145 6.21 27.28 4.48
CA PRO A 145 7.37 26.56 3.96
C PRO A 145 7.36 25.08 4.35
N PHE A 146 6.87 24.72 5.54
CA PHE A 146 6.70 23.32 5.95
C PHE A 146 5.69 22.59 5.05
N LEU A 147 4.51 23.19 4.82
CA LEU A 147 3.51 22.65 3.91
C LEU A 147 4.03 22.53 2.48
N ALA A 148 4.81 23.50 1.98
CA ALA A 148 5.45 23.42 0.67
C ALA A 148 6.49 22.28 0.60
N VAL A 149 7.32 22.12 1.64
CA VAL A 149 8.32 21.04 1.76
C VAL A 149 7.68 19.66 1.79
N CYS A 150 6.45 19.51 2.29
CA CYS A 150 5.73 18.23 2.26
C CYS A 150 4.88 18.04 0.99
N TYR A 151 4.25 19.11 0.49
CA TYR A 151 3.36 19.04 -0.67
C TYR A 151 4.10 18.81 -1.99
N VAL A 152 5.30 19.39 -2.15
CA VAL A 152 6.10 19.21 -3.38
C VAL A 152 6.55 17.75 -3.56
N PRO A 153 7.17 17.07 -2.57
CA PRO A 153 7.46 15.63 -2.66
C PRO A 153 6.22 14.77 -2.87
N ALA A 154 5.12 15.01 -2.14
CA ALA A 154 3.88 14.26 -2.33
C ALA A 154 3.29 14.40 -3.75
N SER A 155 3.39 15.60 -4.34
CA SER A 155 3.01 15.85 -5.73
C SER A 155 3.94 15.16 -6.73
N LEU A 156 5.25 15.18 -6.48
CA LEU A 156 6.24 14.48 -7.31
C LEU A 156 6.08 12.95 -7.22
N TYR A 157 5.76 12.40 -6.05
CA TYR A 157 5.45 10.99 -5.85
C TYR A 157 4.20 10.57 -6.67
N SER A 158 3.15 11.40 -6.64
CA SER A 158 1.86 11.11 -7.26
C SER A 158 1.87 11.27 -8.79
N TYR A 159 2.46 12.35 -9.30
CA TYR A 159 2.45 12.66 -10.74
C TYR A 159 3.75 12.28 -11.47
N GLY A 160 4.83 12.02 -10.73
CA GLY A 160 6.14 11.65 -11.26
C GLY A 160 6.14 10.44 -12.20
N PRO A 161 5.47 9.31 -11.86
CA PRO A 161 5.39 8.17 -12.76
C PRO A 161 4.66 8.49 -14.07
N LEU A 162 3.63 9.35 -14.05
CA LEU A 162 2.90 9.79 -15.25
C LEU A 162 3.79 10.66 -16.15
N ALA A 163 4.60 11.55 -15.56
CA ALA A 163 5.63 12.30 -16.30
C ALA A 163 6.69 11.37 -16.89
N CYS A 164 7.14 10.36 -16.14
CA CYS A 164 8.09 9.35 -16.63
C CYS A 164 7.50 8.53 -17.79
N PHE A 165 6.21 8.18 -17.75
CA PHE A 165 5.52 7.50 -18.85
C PHE A 165 5.53 8.32 -20.13
N ALA A 166 5.16 9.60 -20.04
CA ALA A 166 5.14 10.51 -21.19
C ALA A 166 6.53 10.69 -21.80
N LEU A 167 7.57 10.89 -20.96
CA LEU A 167 8.96 11.00 -21.40
C LEU A 167 9.47 9.69 -22.05
N ALA A 168 9.19 8.53 -21.43
CA ALA A 168 9.61 7.23 -21.95
C ALA A 168 8.96 6.92 -23.31
N LEU A 169 7.64 7.12 -23.45
CA LEU A 169 6.94 6.94 -24.73
C LEU A 169 7.45 7.91 -25.80
N TRP A 170 7.66 9.18 -25.45
CA TRP A 170 8.21 10.19 -26.36
C TRP A 170 9.59 9.78 -26.89
N ARG A 171 10.52 9.33 -26.01
CA ARG A 171 11.85 8.88 -26.43
C ARG A 171 11.78 7.57 -27.24
N LEU A 172 10.94 6.60 -26.83
CA LEU A 172 10.70 5.35 -27.58
C LEU A 172 10.11 5.55 -28.98
N ALA A 173 9.40 6.67 -29.20
CA ALA A 173 8.90 7.07 -30.51
C ALA A 173 9.96 7.79 -31.36
N GLN A 174 10.72 8.73 -30.78
CA GLN A 174 11.71 9.51 -31.53
C GLN A 174 12.97 8.72 -31.90
N ARG A 175 13.48 7.87 -30.99
CA ARG A 175 14.62 6.96 -31.23
C ARG A 175 15.93 7.61 -31.70
N ASP A 176 16.05 8.94 -31.61
CA ASP A 176 17.22 9.73 -31.97
C ASP A 176 18.22 9.85 -30.80
N TYR A 177 18.68 8.69 -30.30
CA TYR A 177 19.43 8.62 -29.03
C TYR A 177 20.92 8.99 -29.10
N ALA A 178 21.52 8.88 -30.29
CA ALA A 178 22.95 9.08 -30.49
C ALA A 178 23.23 10.47 -31.09
N ILE A 179 24.32 11.10 -30.64
CA ILE A 179 24.89 12.22 -31.39
C ILE A 179 25.36 11.71 -32.77
N PRO A 180 25.08 12.42 -33.88
CA PRO A 180 25.64 12.08 -35.19
C PRO A 180 27.17 12.18 -35.13
N LEU A 181 27.84 11.04 -35.08
CA LEU A 181 29.30 10.96 -35.11
C LEU A 181 29.81 10.99 -36.55
N ASP A 182 30.89 11.73 -36.75
CA ASP A 182 31.76 11.64 -37.91
C ASP A 182 32.35 10.21 -38.04
N ALA A 183 32.54 9.78 -39.30
CA ALA A 183 32.57 8.37 -39.71
C ALA A 183 33.70 7.50 -39.11
N ASN A 184 34.62 8.09 -38.36
CA ASN A 184 35.78 7.39 -37.79
C ASN A 184 35.49 6.72 -36.43
N THR A 185 34.37 7.04 -35.77
CA THR A 185 34.04 6.52 -34.42
C THR A 185 33.02 5.37 -34.48
N CYS A 186 33.37 4.29 -35.20
CA CYS A 186 32.40 3.23 -35.57
C CYS A 186 31.97 2.23 -34.48
N SER A 187 32.58 2.20 -33.29
CA SER A 187 32.37 1.11 -32.30
C SER A 187 31.57 1.48 -31.05
N SER A 188 31.65 2.73 -30.56
CA SER A 188 31.12 3.10 -29.24
C SER A 188 29.58 3.00 -29.14
N ASN A 189 28.86 3.36 -30.20
CA ASN A 189 27.42 3.60 -30.13
C ASN A 189 26.55 2.37 -30.52
N ALA A 190 27.15 1.26 -30.96
CA ALA A 190 26.40 0.08 -31.39
C ALA A 190 25.47 -0.47 -30.29
N ASN A 191 25.91 -0.41 -29.04
CA ASN A 191 25.17 -0.88 -27.87
C ASN A 191 24.33 0.23 -27.18
N LEU A 192 24.55 1.50 -27.52
CA LEU A 192 23.82 2.64 -26.94
C LEU A 192 22.31 2.55 -27.26
N MET A 193 22.01 2.34 -28.54
CA MET A 193 20.64 2.27 -29.06
C MET A 193 19.79 1.17 -28.39
N PRO A 194 20.24 -0.10 -28.32
CA PRO A 194 19.49 -1.12 -27.58
C PRO A 194 19.46 -0.88 -26.07
N ALA A 195 20.53 -0.35 -25.45
CA ALA A 195 20.54 -0.08 -24.01
C ALA A 195 19.48 0.96 -23.59
N LEU A 196 19.35 2.06 -24.33
CA LEU A 196 18.33 3.08 -24.07
C LEU A 196 16.91 2.60 -24.41
N ASN A 197 16.73 1.79 -25.46
CA ASN A 197 15.43 1.14 -25.72
C ASN A 197 14.99 0.26 -24.54
N VAL A 198 15.90 -0.52 -23.95
CA VAL A 198 15.60 -1.33 -22.76
C VAL A 198 15.28 -0.43 -21.56
N PHE A 199 16.07 0.61 -21.30
CA PHE A 199 15.81 1.57 -20.22
C PHE A 199 14.41 2.18 -20.30
N TYR A 200 14.07 2.83 -21.43
CA TYR A 200 12.77 3.47 -21.58
C TYR A 200 11.61 2.46 -21.60
N SER A 201 11.83 1.22 -22.06
CA SER A 201 10.82 0.15 -21.98
C SER A 201 10.53 -0.26 -20.55
N ILE A 202 11.56 -0.42 -19.70
CA ILE A 202 11.37 -0.71 -18.26
C ILE A 202 10.58 0.41 -17.59
N VAL A 203 10.96 1.67 -17.84
CA VAL A 203 10.27 2.86 -17.29
C VAL A 203 8.82 2.95 -17.76
N ALA A 204 8.54 2.66 -19.04
CA ALA A 204 7.19 2.65 -19.58
C ALA A 204 6.33 1.54 -18.96
N CYS A 205 6.87 0.32 -18.82
CA CYS A 205 6.20 -0.80 -18.15
C CYS A 205 5.92 -0.48 -16.68
N GLN A 206 6.89 0.10 -15.96
CA GLN A 206 6.74 0.51 -14.57
C GLN A 206 5.61 1.54 -14.43
N ALA A 207 5.60 2.59 -15.24
CA ALA A 207 4.58 3.61 -15.13
C ALA A 207 3.19 3.12 -15.59
N LEU A 208 3.11 2.14 -16.50
CA LEU A 208 1.86 1.45 -16.83
C LEU A 208 1.33 0.64 -15.62
N LEU A 209 2.20 -0.06 -14.89
CA LEU A 209 1.81 -0.73 -13.64
C LEU A 209 1.33 0.28 -12.59
N TYR A 210 1.89 1.50 -12.55
CA TYR A 210 1.39 2.54 -11.64
C TYR A 210 -0.01 3.02 -12.02
N VAL A 211 -0.31 3.17 -13.32
CA VAL A 211 -1.68 3.50 -13.79
C VAL A 211 -2.66 2.37 -13.45
N ILE A 212 -2.26 1.10 -13.62
CA ILE A 212 -3.06 -0.06 -13.18
C ILE A 212 -3.26 -0.03 -11.66
N TRP A 213 -2.22 0.25 -10.88
CA TRP A 213 -2.30 0.34 -9.42
C TRP A 213 -3.25 1.46 -8.98
N LEU A 214 -3.17 2.65 -9.57
CA LEU A 214 -4.11 3.76 -9.31
C LEU A 214 -5.56 3.39 -9.64
N TYR A 215 -5.78 2.68 -10.76
CA TYR A 215 -7.11 2.21 -11.14
C TYR A 215 -7.65 1.18 -10.13
N VAL A 216 -6.81 0.24 -9.68
CA VAL A 216 -7.15 -0.73 -8.64
C VAL A 216 -7.48 0.00 -7.34
N ASP A 217 -6.57 0.80 -6.80
CA ASP A 217 -6.75 1.56 -5.55
C ASP A 217 -8.04 2.43 -5.56
N PHE A 218 -8.39 3.04 -6.69
CA PHE A 218 -9.67 3.73 -6.87
C PHE A 218 -10.88 2.78 -6.81
N MET A 219 -10.80 1.61 -7.45
CA MET A 219 -11.85 0.58 -7.42
C MET A 219 -12.02 -0.08 -6.05
N GLU A 220 -11.06 0.05 -5.13
CA GLU A 220 -11.16 -0.44 -3.74
C GLU A 220 -12.41 0.10 -3.03
N VAL A 221 -12.73 1.38 -3.23
CA VAL A 221 -13.92 2.03 -2.67
C VAL A 221 -15.19 1.36 -3.20
N CYS A 222 -15.21 0.94 -4.46
CA CYS A 222 -16.32 0.21 -5.06
C CYS A 222 -16.43 -1.22 -4.52
N GLN A 223 -15.30 -1.93 -4.33
CA GLN A 223 -15.28 -3.26 -3.70
C GLN A 223 -15.81 -3.19 -2.26
N LEU A 224 -15.41 -2.18 -1.49
CA LEU A 224 -15.91 -1.91 -0.14
C LEU A 224 -17.44 -1.69 -0.12
N THR A 225 -18.00 -0.99 -1.10
CA THR A 225 -19.47 -0.84 -1.21
C THR A 225 -20.16 -2.13 -1.62
N THR A 226 -19.61 -2.89 -2.57
CA THR A 226 -20.20 -4.16 -3.02
C THR A 226 -20.18 -5.22 -1.92
N LEU A 227 -19.06 -5.39 -1.20
CA LEU A 227 -18.98 -6.32 -0.06
C LEU A 227 -19.99 -5.92 1.02
N ARG A 228 -20.13 -4.62 1.28
CA ARG A 228 -21.12 -4.13 2.25
C ARG A 228 -22.57 -4.47 1.86
N GLU A 229 -22.91 -4.39 0.58
CA GLU A 229 -24.24 -4.77 0.08
C GLU A 229 -24.46 -6.29 0.11
N VAL A 230 -23.44 -7.09 -0.22
CA VAL A 230 -23.51 -8.56 -0.22
C VAL A 230 -23.61 -9.14 1.19
N CYS A 231 -22.88 -8.58 2.16
CA CYS A 231 -22.87 -9.05 3.56
C CYS A 231 -23.91 -8.35 4.47
N ASP A 232 -24.87 -7.60 3.90
CA ASP A 232 -25.90 -6.80 4.61
C ASP A 232 -25.34 -5.93 5.77
N LEU A 233 -24.16 -5.32 5.53
CA LEU A 233 -23.41 -4.62 6.57
C LEU A 233 -23.96 -3.20 6.83
N PRO A 234 -24.15 -2.81 8.11
CA PRO A 234 -24.84 -1.58 8.47
C PRO A 234 -24.11 -0.34 7.97
N ALA A 235 -24.88 0.68 7.57
CA ALA A 235 -24.41 1.97 7.04
C ALA A 235 -23.66 2.88 8.05
N LYS A 236 -23.03 2.31 9.07
CA LYS A 236 -22.39 3.05 10.18
C LYS A 236 -20.90 3.24 9.87
N GLU A 237 -20.38 4.41 10.22
CA GLU A 237 -19.00 4.81 9.87
C GLU A 237 -17.94 3.83 10.39
N TRP A 238 -18.13 3.26 11.59
CA TRP A 238 -17.22 2.25 12.16
C TRP A 238 -17.06 1.02 11.26
N CYS A 239 -18.09 0.62 10.51
CA CYS A 239 -18.01 -0.55 9.62
C CYS A 239 -17.10 -0.27 8.42
N ARG A 240 -17.16 0.95 7.86
CA ARG A 240 -16.26 1.37 6.77
C ARG A 240 -14.81 1.47 7.24
N VAL A 241 -14.60 2.06 8.42
CA VAL A 241 -13.26 2.18 9.03
C VAL A 241 -12.64 0.81 9.27
N SER A 242 -13.34 -0.10 9.95
CA SER A 242 -12.80 -1.43 10.25
C SER A 242 -12.59 -2.31 9.03
N LEU A 243 -13.37 -2.13 7.96
CA LEU A 243 -13.15 -2.84 6.70
C LEU A 243 -11.97 -2.26 5.90
N ALA A 244 -11.72 -0.95 5.99
CA ALA A 244 -10.50 -0.34 5.45
C ALA A 244 -9.24 -0.75 6.24
N GLU A 245 -9.32 -0.79 7.57
CA GLU A 245 -8.25 -1.32 8.44
C GLU A 245 -7.93 -2.80 8.11
N TYR A 246 -8.98 -3.62 7.91
CA TYR A 246 -8.85 -4.99 7.43
C TYR A 246 -8.06 -5.06 6.11
N LEU A 247 -8.39 -4.25 5.10
CA LEU A 247 -7.70 -4.28 3.79
C LEU A 247 -6.25 -3.80 3.90
N LEU A 248 -6.00 -2.75 4.67
CA LEU A 248 -4.65 -2.21 4.90
C LEU A 248 -3.74 -3.23 5.60
N ASP A 249 -4.23 -3.89 6.65
CA ASP A 249 -3.47 -4.91 7.36
C ASP A 249 -3.28 -6.19 6.52
N THR A 250 -4.30 -6.58 5.73
CA THR A 250 -4.17 -7.69 4.75
C THR A 250 -3.02 -7.38 3.79
N ARG A 251 -3.04 -6.19 3.17
CA ARG A 251 -1.99 -5.72 2.24
C ARG A 251 -0.61 -5.69 2.90
N ALA A 252 -0.51 -5.20 4.13
CA ALA A 252 0.75 -5.14 4.87
C ALA A 252 1.34 -6.53 5.18
N ARG A 253 0.49 -7.54 5.40
CA ARG A 253 0.91 -8.94 5.56
C ARG A 253 1.27 -9.58 4.21
N CYS A 254 0.46 -9.35 3.16
CA CYS A 254 0.76 -9.80 1.78
C CYS A 254 2.12 -9.29 1.29
N TRP A 255 2.49 -8.06 1.67
CA TRP A 255 3.78 -7.46 1.34
C TRP A 255 4.97 -8.19 1.97
N LYS A 256 4.79 -8.74 3.18
CA LYS A 256 5.84 -9.48 3.92
C LYS A 256 5.91 -10.95 3.53
N ASP A 257 4.76 -11.60 3.38
CA ASP A 257 4.64 -13.00 2.97
C ASP A 257 3.43 -13.20 2.04
N PRO A 258 3.63 -13.19 0.71
CA PRO A 258 2.56 -13.39 -0.25
C PRO A 258 2.04 -14.84 -0.32
N ALA A 259 2.69 -15.81 0.34
CA ALA A 259 2.20 -17.19 0.42
C ALA A 259 1.25 -17.41 1.60
N SER A 260 1.14 -16.46 2.53
CA SER A 260 0.35 -16.57 3.76
C SER A 260 -1.17 -16.50 3.53
N ILE A 261 -1.63 -15.97 2.38
CA ILE A 261 -3.04 -15.74 2.05
C ILE A 261 -3.78 -17.07 1.77
N SER A 262 -4.17 -17.71 2.86
CA SER A 262 -5.27 -18.65 2.97
C SER A 262 -6.34 -18.01 3.87
N GLY A 263 -7.62 -18.36 3.70
CA GLY A 263 -8.79 -17.70 4.31
C GLY A 263 -8.93 -17.81 5.84
N ARG A 264 -7.84 -17.82 6.61
CA ARG A 264 -7.82 -17.84 8.09
C ARG A 264 -8.11 -16.47 8.70
N TYR A 265 -8.05 -15.43 7.87
CA TYR A 265 -7.74 -14.07 8.30
C TYR A 265 -8.86 -13.40 9.10
N ALA A 266 -10.14 -13.71 8.84
CA ALA A 266 -11.25 -13.21 9.67
C ALA A 266 -11.14 -13.71 11.14
N ALA A 267 -10.62 -14.92 11.35
CA ALA A 267 -10.35 -15.45 12.69
C ALA A 267 -9.02 -14.92 13.28
N ASP A 268 -8.10 -14.38 12.48
CA ASP A 268 -6.83 -13.79 12.92
C ASP A 268 -6.93 -12.30 13.33
N LEU A 269 -8.04 -11.62 13.06
CA LEU A 269 -8.35 -10.30 13.62
C LEU A 269 -8.56 -10.29 15.14
N LEU A 270 -8.85 -11.45 15.74
CA LEU A 270 -8.96 -11.63 17.19
C LEU A 270 -7.57 -11.77 17.80
N ASP A 271 -6.94 -10.65 18.12
CA ASP A 271 -5.65 -10.59 18.80
C ASP A 271 -5.87 -10.31 20.31
N PRO A 272 -5.50 -11.24 21.21
CA PRO A 272 -5.61 -11.04 22.65
C PRO A 272 -4.88 -9.80 23.18
N ASP A 273 -3.85 -9.34 22.48
CA ASP A 273 -3.01 -8.20 22.89
C ASP A 273 -3.52 -6.85 22.30
N ALA A 274 -4.56 -6.87 21.45
CA ALA A 274 -5.11 -5.68 20.81
C ALA A 274 -6.22 -4.97 21.62
N SER A 275 -6.47 -3.70 21.26
CA SER A 275 -7.52 -2.87 21.87
C SER A 275 -8.90 -3.54 21.83
N TRP A 276 -9.66 -3.37 22.92
CA TRP A 276 -11.06 -3.81 23.02
C TRP A 276 -11.90 -3.40 21.82
N GLU A 277 -11.75 -2.16 21.33
CA GLU A 277 -12.58 -1.64 20.24
C GLU A 277 -12.23 -2.27 18.88
N ALA A 278 -10.95 -2.55 18.63
CA ALA A 278 -10.48 -3.25 17.43
C ALA A 278 -10.92 -4.72 17.41
N ASN A 279 -10.89 -5.37 18.58
CA ASN A 279 -11.41 -6.72 18.74
C ASN A 279 -12.94 -6.77 18.59
N LEU A 280 -13.65 -5.74 19.08
CA LEU A 280 -15.11 -5.61 18.95
C LEU A 280 -15.56 -5.42 17.50
N SER A 281 -14.80 -4.68 16.68
CA SER A 281 -15.10 -4.57 15.24
C SER A 281 -14.78 -5.85 14.48
N GLY A 282 -13.64 -6.50 14.77
CA GLY A 282 -13.29 -7.81 14.22
C GLY A 282 -14.37 -8.86 14.46
N MET A 283 -14.88 -8.99 15.70
CA MET A 283 -15.99 -9.91 16.01
C MET A 283 -17.31 -9.57 15.29
N ARG A 284 -17.61 -8.28 15.08
CA ARG A 284 -18.84 -7.88 14.37
C ARG A 284 -18.76 -8.23 12.88
N LEU A 285 -17.58 -8.09 12.28
CA LEU A 285 -17.31 -8.55 10.93
C LEU A 285 -17.39 -10.09 10.86
N LEU A 286 -16.89 -10.78 11.90
CA LEU A 286 -16.97 -12.24 12.02
C LEU A 286 -18.40 -12.78 12.16
N ASP A 287 -19.25 -12.13 12.96
CA ASP A 287 -20.68 -12.49 13.10
C ASP A 287 -21.43 -12.28 11.77
N ALA A 288 -21.09 -11.23 11.00
CA ALA A 288 -21.65 -11.01 9.67
C ALA A 288 -21.26 -12.14 8.69
N PHE A 289 -19.98 -12.53 8.64
CA PHE A 289 -19.55 -13.65 7.80
C PHE A 289 -20.16 -15.00 8.24
N ILE A 290 -20.27 -15.26 9.55
CA ILE A 290 -20.91 -16.49 10.06
C ILE A 290 -22.39 -16.54 9.66
N ARG A 291 -23.11 -15.41 9.68
CA ARG A 291 -24.51 -15.32 9.22
C ARG A 291 -24.66 -15.59 7.73
N ASN A 292 -23.65 -15.25 6.92
CA ASN A 292 -23.66 -15.46 5.47
C ASN A 292 -23.28 -16.88 5.03
N GLY A 293 -23.00 -17.78 5.98
CA GLY A 293 -22.74 -19.21 5.72
C GLY A 293 -21.26 -19.60 5.66
N SER A 294 -20.34 -18.68 5.98
CA SER A 294 -18.89 -18.93 6.01
C SER A 294 -18.50 -19.88 7.15
N ASP A 295 -17.75 -20.96 6.87
CA ASP A 295 -17.33 -21.93 7.90
C ASP A 295 -16.11 -21.46 8.73
N VAL A 296 -16.31 -20.35 9.43
CA VAL A 296 -15.35 -19.72 10.33
C VAL A 296 -15.06 -20.61 11.57
N LYS A 297 -15.93 -21.58 11.89
CA LYS A 297 -15.75 -22.46 13.07
C LYS A 297 -14.47 -23.28 12.98
N SER A 298 -14.13 -23.78 11.80
CA SER A 298 -12.90 -24.51 11.52
C SER A 298 -11.62 -23.72 11.89
N LEU A 299 -11.69 -22.39 11.81
CA LEU A 299 -10.59 -21.44 12.03
C LEU A 299 -10.50 -20.91 13.47
N LEU A 300 -11.64 -20.82 14.17
CA LEU A 300 -11.70 -20.42 15.58
C LEU A 300 -11.33 -21.55 16.54
N LEU A 301 -11.83 -22.77 16.28
CA LEU A 301 -11.65 -23.94 17.16
C LEU A 301 -10.19 -24.31 17.51
N PRO A 302 -9.17 -24.10 16.64
CA PRO A 302 -7.78 -24.37 16.97
C PRO A 302 -7.19 -23.42 18.02
N SER A 303 -7.76 -22.23 18.23
CA SER A 303 -7.19 -21.19 19.09
C SER A 303 -7.91 -21.08 20.43
N ARG A 304 -7.35 -21.73 21.45
CA ARG A 304 -7.88 -21.69 22.82
C ARG A 304 -7.97 -20.27 23.40
N SER A 305 -7.02 -19.39 23.09
CA SER A 305 -7.01 -17.99 23.56
C SER A 305 -8.16 -17.19 22.96
N LYS A 306 -8.38 -17.29 21.64
CA LYS A 306 -9.47 -16.60 20.94
C LYS A 306 -10.84 -17.09 21.38
N VAL A 307 -11.01 -18.39 21.63
CA VAL A 307 -12.25 -18.96 22.17
C VAL A 307 -12.50 -18.47 23.61
N GLN A 308 -11.46 -18.43 24.46
CA GLN A 308 -11.57 -17.92 25.83
C GLN A 308 -12.00 -16.45 25.84
N MET A 309 -11.34 -15.64 25.02
CA MET A 309 -11.65 -14.23 24.82
C MET A 309 -13.09 -14.01 24.30
N LEU A 310 -13.55 -14.80 23.33
CA LEU A 310 -14.94 -14.76 22.86
C LEU A 310 -15.94 -15.07 23.99
N MET A 311 -15.66 -16.05 24.86
CA MET A 311 -16.51 -16.36 26.02
C MET A 311 -16.52 -15.22 27.05
N ASP A 312 -15.35 -14.62 27.34
CA ASP A 312 -15.22 -13.49 28.27
C ASP A 312 -15.99 -12.25 27.75
N ILE A 313 -15.96 -11.98 26.44
CA ILE A 313 -16.68 -10.85 25.83
C ILE A 313 -18.20 -11.11 25.76
N LEU A 314 -18.61 -12.34 25.46
CA LEU A 314 -20.03 -12.74 25.48
C LEU A 314 -20.62 -12.83 26.91
N GLY A 315 -19.80 -12.59 27.95
CA GLY A 315 -20.23 -12.61 29.34
C GLY A 315 -20.55 -14.01 29.87
N TRP A 316 -20.05 -15.06 29.21
CA TRP A 316 -20.34 -16.45 29.54
C TRP A 316 -19.42 -16.93 30.68
N ARG A 317 -19.80 -16.60 31.92
CA ARG A 317 -19.25 -17.17 33.16
C ARG A 317 -20.12 -18.30 33.69
#